data_AF-A0A194UWC9-F1
#
_entry.id   AF-A0A194UWC9-F1
#
_cell.length_a   1.000
_cell.length_b   1.000
_cell.length_c   1.000
_cell.angle_alpha   90.00
_cell.angle_beta   90.00
_cell.angle_gamma   90.00
#
_symmetry.space_group_name_H-M   'P 1'
#
loop_
_entity.id
_entity.type
_entity.pdbx_description
1 polymer ?
#
loop_
_entity_poly.entity_id
_entity_poly.type
_entity_poly.pdbx_seq_one_letter_code
_entity_poly.pdbx_strand_id
1 'polypeptide(L)'
;MNPLSAAELVIYAILSIPVLYICARHWPAGVLGWFYLCAFCTLRIVAGAMSINSNSGVASIISSVGLSPLILATCGILHEAREYRATKLLPKPFEWIVVLMFHVFVSGGLAPVAIGASALAGHSSDAASASRHLQLIRVGMGIMTASWVFLVIGAVISAIPARETENNSRRFREGTVLLYSVIFSLVFVGIRVIYSLVAFTTQKAYLSPVNGSLTVRVLLRFLPELIATLSFIFAGIQTRRLHRYGPFISKE
;
A
#
# COMPACT_ATOMS: atom_id res chain seq x y z
N MET A 1 20.39 -16.69 -9.91
CA MET A 1 19.48 -15.52 -10.08
C MET A 1 18.06 -15.99 -9.79
N ASN A 2 17.31 -15.29 -8.94
CA ASN A 2 15.92 -15.61 -8.68
C ASN A 2 15.05 -14.98 -9.79
N PRO A 3 14.40 -15.75 -10.69
CA PRO A 3 13.65 -15.21 -11.81
C PRO A 3 12.50 -14.30 -11.36
N LEU A 4 11.93 -14.57 -10.18
CA LEU A 4 10.90 -13.71 -9.60
C LEU A 4 11.43 -12.31 -9.25
N SER A 5 12.61 -12.22 -8.64
CA SER A 5 13.21 -10.94 -8.27
C SER A 5 13.62 -10.12 -9.48
N ALA A 6 14.07 -10.78 -10.56
CA ALA A 6 14.36 -10.13 -11.84
C ALA A 6 13.07 -9.58 -12.49
N ALA A 7 11.98 -10.36 -12.47
CA ALA A 7 10.68 -9.92 -12.98
C ALA A 7 10.13 -8.73 -12.16
N GLU A 8 10.19 -8.79 -10.82
CA GLU A 8 9.80 -7.69 -9.94
C GLU A 8 10.55 -6.41 -10.29
N LEU A 9 11.88 -6.49 -10.41
CA LEU A 9 12.72 -5.34 -10.77
C LEU A 9 12.28 -4.69 -12.09
N VAL A 10 12.19 -5.49 -13.15
CA VAL A 10 11.86 -5.00 -14.51
C VAL A 10 10.46 -4.40 -14.55
N ILE A 11 9.47 -5.09 -13.97
CA ILE A 11 8.07 -4.65 -14.01
C ILE A 11 7.90 -3.36 -13.24
N TYR A 12 8.39 -3.26 -12.00
CA TYR A 12 8.25 -2.04 -11.21
C TYR A 12 9.11 -0.88 -11.73
N ALA A 13 10.24 -1.15 -12.39
CA ALA A 13 10.99 -0.12 -13.12
C ALA A 13 10.16 0.48 -14.26
N ILE A 14 9.49 -0.34 -15.07
CA ILE A 14 8.60 0.14 -16.14
C ILE A 14 7.41 0.91 -15.56
N LEU A 15 6.79 0.38 -14.50
CA LEU A 15 5.63 1.03 -13.85
C LEU A 15 6.00 2.33 -13.11
N SER A 16 7.26 2.54 -12.74
CA SER A 16 7.69 3.79 -12.10
C SER A 16 7.49 5.02 -13.00
N ILE A 17 7.62 4.86 -14.32
CA ILE A 17 7.46 5.95 -15.30
C ILE A 17 6.04 6.54 -15.25
N PRO A 18 4.95 5.76 -15.45
CA PRO A 18 3.60 6.32 -15.33
C PRO A 18 3.28 6.77 -13.90
N VAL A 19 3.81 6.12 -12.86
CA VAL A 19 3.58 6.53 -11.46
C VAL A 19 4.16 7.92 -11.18
N LEU A 20 5.38 8.22 -11.65
CA LEU A 20 5.97 9.56 -11.54
C LEU A 20 5.16 10.60 -12.30
N TYR A 21 4.68 10.26 -13.51
CA TYR A 21 3.80 11.14 -14.28
C TYR A 21 2.50 11.46 -13.52
N ILE A 22 1.85 10.45 -12.94
CA ILE A 22 0.60 10.62 -12.17
C ILE A 22 0.87 11.46 -10.90
N CYS A 23 1.96 11.19 -10.20
CA CYS A 23 2.38 11.94 -9.02
C CYS A 23 2.51 13.45 -9.31
N ALA A 24 3.10 13.80 -10.46
CA ALA A 24 3.18 15.19 -10.90
C ALA A 24 1.82 15.79 -11.28
N ARG A 25 0.91 14.99 -11.85
CA ARG A 25 -0.42 15.45 -12.29
C ARG A 25 -1.43 15.63 -11.18
N HIS A 26 -1.37 14.84 -10.12
CA HIS A 26 -2.31 14.89 -9.01
C HIS A 26 -1.86 15.82 -7.87
N TRP A 27 -0.72 16.47 -8.04
CA TRP A 27 -0.26 17.51 -7.13
C TRP A 27 -1.20 18.75 -7.20
N PRO A 28 -1.57 19.39 -6.07
CA PRO A 28 -1.24 19.08 -4.67
C PRO A 28 -2.29 18.22 -3.94
N ALA A 29 -3.51 18.10 -4.46
CA ALA A 29 -4.63 17.49 -3.73
C ALA A 29 -4.46 15.99 -3.45
N GLY A 30 -3.79 15.25 -4.34
CA GLY A 30 -3.55 13.81 -4.22
C GLY A 30 -2.16 13.43 -3.71
N VAL A 31 -1.33 14.40 -3.29
CA VAL A 31 0.12 14.18 -3.06
C VAL A 31 0.42 12.95 -2.20
N LEU A 32 -0.36 12.75 -1.14
CA LEU A 32 -0.14 11.66 -0.20
C LEU A 32 -0.22 10.29 -0.89
N GLY A 33 -1.30 10.03 -1.62
CA GLY A 33 -1.55 8.73 -2.25
C GLY A 33 -0.49 8.36 -3.27
N TRP A 34 -0.21 9.30 -4.19
CA TRP A 34 0.73 9.05 -5.28
C TRP A 34 2.18 9.05 -4.84
N PHE A 35 2.55 9.86 -3.82
CA PHE A 35 3.88 9.78 -3.22
C PHE A 35 4.14 8.40 -2.63
N TYR A 36 3.18 7.83 -1.88
CA TYR A 36 3.35 6.49 -1.32
C TYR A 36 3.34 5.39 -2.40
N LEU A 37 2.63 5.59 -3.52
CA LEU A 37 2.70 4.68 -4.66
C LEU A 37 4.07 4.74 -5.36
N CYS A 38 4.66 5.94 -5.49
CA CYS A 38 6.05 6.11 -5.92
C CYS A 38 7.00 5.39 -4.97
N ALA A 39 6.88 5.62 -3.66
CA ALA A 39 7.71 4.99 -2.65
C ALA A 39 7.59 3.46 -2.68
N PHE A 40 6.38 2.93 -2.90
CA PHE A 40 6.14 1.50 -3.09
C PHE A 40 6.92 0.94 -4.29
N CYS A 41 6.82 1.59 -5.46
CA CYS A 41 7.54 1.17 -6.66
C CYS A 41 9.06 1.24 -6.47
N THR A 42 9.58 2.30 -5.85
CA THR A 42 11.01 2.44 -5.54
C THR A 42 11.48 1.31 -4.63
N LEU A 43 10.73 1.01 -3.56
CA LEU A 43 11.06 -0.09 -2.65
C LEU A 43 11.10 -1.44 -3.38
N ARG A 44 10.24 -1.66 -4.39
CA ARG A 44 10.24 -2.87 -5.21
C ARG A 44 11.47 -3.00 -6.09
N ILE A 45 11.86 -1.90 -6.73
CA ILE A 45 13.06 -1.84 -7.56
C ILE A 45 14.29 -2.15 -6.69
N VAL A 46 14.42 -1.50 -5.53
CA VAL A 46 15.52 -1.74 -4.60
C VAL A 46 15.51 -3.19 -4.09
N ALA A 47 14.34 -3.74 -3.72
CA ALA A 47 14.20 -5.13 -3.29
C ALA A 47 14.70 -6.12 -4.36
N GLY A 48 14.24 -5.95 -5.60
CA GLY A 48 14.63 -6.79 -6.72
C GLY A 48 16.13 -6.70 -7.02
N ALA A 49 16.68 -5.49 -7.08
CA ALA A 49 18.10 -5.26 -7.32
C ALA A 49 18.99 -5.88 -6.22
N MET A 50 18.61 -5.71 -4.95
CA MET A 50 19.35 -6.28 -3.82
C MET A 50 19.25 -7.80 -3.76
N SER A 51 18.10 -8.38 -4.10
CA SER A 51 17.94 -9.83 -4.16
C SER A 51 18.73 -10.49 -5.28
N ILE A 52 19.17 -9.74 -6.29
CA ILE A 52 20.03 -10.24 -7.38
C ILE A 52 21.52 -10.18 -6.98
N ASN A 53 21.91 -9.17 -6.19
CA ASN A 53 23.32 -8.87 -5.88
C ASN A 53 23.80 -9.33 -4.49
N SER A 54 22.92 -9.70 -3.55
CA SER A 54 23.31 -10.01 -2.16
C SER A 54 22.75 -11.35 -1.65
N ASN A 55 23.53 -12.01 -0.77
CA ASN A 55 23.12 -13.22 -0.07
C ASN A 55 22.18 -12.90 1.11
N SER A 56 20.95 -13.37 0.97
CA SER A 56 19.95 -13.83 1.95
C SER A 56 19.38 -12.89 3.04
N GLY A 57 20.12 -11.94 3.62
CA GLY A 57 19.62 -11.22 4.81
C GLY A 57 18.71 -10.02 4.51
N VAL A 58 19.18 -9.10 3.67
CA VAL A 58 18.52 -7.81 3.45
C VAL A 58 17.33 -7.91 2.49
N ALA A 59 17.38 -8.84 1.53
CA ALA A 59 16.27 -9.11 0.62
C ALA A 59 14.98 -9.57 1.34
N SER A 60 15.11 -10.30 2.47
CA SER A 60 14.00 -10.73 3.33
C SER A 60 13.32 -9.55 4.04
N ILE A 61 14.12 -8.59 4.52
CA ILE A 61 13.67 -7.39 5.23
C ILE A 61 12.84 -6.53 4.28
N ILE A 62 13.38 -6.21 3.10
CA ILE A 62 12.74 -5.29 2.15
C ILE A 62 11.46 -5.91 1.56
N SER A 63 11.44 -7.24 1.39
CA SER A 63 10.26 -8.00 0.96
C SER A 63 9.02 -7.82 1.85
N SER A 64 9.22 -7.57 3.14
CA SER A 64 8.13 -7.38 4.12
C SER A 64 7.75 -5.91 4.30
N VAL A 65 8.63 -4.98 3.90
CA VAL A 65 8.48 -3.52 4.05
C VAL A 65 7.52 -2.91 3.02
N GLY A 66 7.29 -3.57 1.88
CA GLY A 66 6.42 -3.05 0.81
C GLY A 66 4.94 -2.91 1.16
N LEU A 67 4.45 -3.55 2.24
CA LEU A 67 3.04 -3.48 2.62
C LEU A 67 2.61 -2.09 3.11
N SER A 68 3.45 -1.42 3.90
CA SER A 68 3.12 -0.13 4.52
C SER A 68 2.91 0.96 3.46
N PRO A 69 3.85 1.18 2.51
CA PRO A 69 3.64 2.16 1.44
C PRO A 69 2.39 1.86 0.60
N LEU A 70 2.06 0.60 0.34
CA LEU A 70 0.86 0.26 -0.44
C LEU A 70 -0.44 0.57 0.33
N ILE A 71 -0.49 0.29 1.63
CA ILE A 71 -1.61 0.65 2.51
C ILE A 71 -1.75 2.18 2.61
N LEU A 72 -0.63 2.90 2.75
CA LEU A 72 -0.60 4.36 2.80
C LEU A 72 -1.01 5.00 1.45
N ALA A 73 -0.58 4.42 0.34
CA ALA A 73 -1.03 4.83 -1.00
C ALA A 73 -2.54 4.66 -1.14
N THR A 74 -3.08 3.51 -0.71
CA THR A 74 -4.52 3.23 -0.69
C THR A 74 -5.28 4.26 0.15
N CYS A 75 -4.76 4.61 1.33
CA CYS A 75 -5.30 5.65 2.21
C CYS A 75 -5.32 7.03 1.54
N GLY A 76 -4.21 7.44 0.95
CA GLY A 76 -4.09 8.74 0.29
C GLY A 76 -4.98 8.86 -0.95
N ILE A 77 -5.08 7.80 -1.77
CA ILE A 77 -5.99 7.77 -2.94
C ILE A 77 -7.45 7.76 -2.49
N LEU A 78 -7.78 7.08 -1.38
CA LEU A 78 -9.13 7.14 -0.78
C LEU A 78 -9.46 8.55 -0.28
N HIS A 79 -8.53 9.23 0.38
CA HIS A 79 -8.70 10.61 0.82
C HIS A 79 -8.94 11.55 -0.37
N GLU A 80 -8.15 11.41 -1.44
CA GLU A 80 -8.35 12.16 -2.68
C GLU A 80 -9.72 11.89 -3.33
N ALA A 81 -10.14 10.62 -3.40
CA ALA A 81 -11.45 10.23 -3.92
C ALA A 81 -12.60 10.91 -3.16
N ARG A 82 -12.49 11.00 -1.82
CA ARG A 82 -13.48 11.64 -0.95
C ARG A 82 -13.55 13.15 -1.15
N GLU A 83 -12.40 13.80 -1.30
CA GLU A 83 -12.33 15.24 -1.60
C GLU A 83 -13.07 15.55 -2.92
N TYR A 84 -12.87 14.76 -3.97
CA TYR A 84 -13.54 14.98 -5.26
C TYR A 84 -15.02 14.60 -5.28
N ARG A 85 -15.44 13.67 -4.42
CA ARG A 85 -16.86 13.35 -4.22
C ARG A 85 -17.54 14.25 -3.19
N ALA A 86 -16.84 15.27 -2.67
CA ALA A 86 -17.31 16.15 -1.60
C ALA A 86 -17.88 15.39 -0.39
N THR A 87 -17.38 14.18 -0.13
CA THR A 87 -17.85 13.31 0.95
C THR A 87 -17.11 13.69 2.24
N LYS A 88 -17.65 14.70 2.92
CA LYS A 88 -17.13 15.19 4.21
C LYS A 88 -17.60 14.28 5.34
N LEU A 89 -16.76 13.34 5.74
CA LEU A 89 -17.00 12.53 6.94
C LEU A 89 -16.63 13.30 8.21
N LEU A 90 -15.64 14.19 8.11
CA LEU A 90 -15.06 14.92 9.22
C LEU A 90 -14.75 16.37 8.78
N PRO A 91 -14.66 17.32 9.72
CA PRO A 91 -14.10 18.64 9.46
C PRO A 91 -12.65 18.53 8.95
N LYS A 92 -12.24 19.36 7.98
CA LYS A 92 -10.93 19.29 7.34
C LYS A 92 -9.71 19.20 8.29
N PRO A 93 -9.58 19.99 9.37
CA PRO A 93 -8.42 19.86 10.25
C PRO A 93 -8.38 18.51 10.96
N PHE A 94 -9.55 17.99 11.36
CA PHE A 94 -9.65 16.71 12.03
C PHE A 94 -9.39 15.54 11.07
N GLU A 95 -9.79 15.66 9.80
CA GLU A 95 -9.46 14.68 8.77
C GLU A 95 -7.94 14.52 8.57
N TRP A 96 -7.19 15.62 8.51
CA TRP A 96 -5.74 15.56 8.42
C TRP A 96 -5.08 14.96 9.66
N ILE A 97 -5.64 15.20 10.85
CA ILE A 97 -5.19 14.54 12.09
C ILE A 97 -5.42 13.03 11.99
N VAL A 98 -6.61 12.59 11.56
CA VAL A 98 -6.91 11.16 11.39
C VAL A 98 -5.98 10.53 10.36
N VAL A 99 -5.72 11.20 9.24
CA VAL A 99 -4.76 10.74 8.23
C VAL A 99 -3.36 10.64 8.84
N LEU A 100 -2.88 11.66 9.57
CA LEU A 100 -1.58 11.63 10.24
C LEU A 100 -1.48 10.48 11.25
N MET A 101 -2.51 10.30 12.09
CA MET A 101 -2.57 9.20 13.05
C MET A 101 -2.53 7.86 12.35
N PHE A 102 -3.26 7.69 11.23
CA PHE A 102 -3.21 6.48 10.43
C PHE A 102 -1.81 6.23 9.85
N HIS A 103 -1.11 7.29 9.43
CA HIS A 103 0.27 7.17 8.95
C HIS A 103 1.22 6.71 10.05
N VAL A 104 1.14 7.32 11.23
CA VAL A 104 1.92 6.92 12.40
C VAL A 104 1.59 5.48 12.80
N PHE A 105 0.32 5.10 12.74
CA PHE A 105 -0.14 3.75 13.08
C PHE A 105 0.41 2.69 12.11
N VAL A 106 0.31 2.91 10.80
CA VAL A 106 0.87 2.02 9.77
C VAL A 106 2.40 1.94 9.87
N SER A 107 3.06 3.08 10.07
CA SER A 107 4.52 3.13 10.26
C SER A 107 4.95 2.42 11.55
N GLY A 108 4.14 2.53 12.61
CA GLY A 108 4.31 1.82 13.87
C GLY A 108 4.17 0.30 13.72
N GLY A 109 3.36 -0.18 12.76
CA GLY A 109 3.31 -1.60 12.40
C GLY A 109 4.54 -2.07 11.61
N LEU A 110 5.13 -1.20 10.80
CA LEU A 110 6.31 -1.54 9.99
C LEU A 110 7.56 -1.73 10.86
N ALA A 111 7.75 -0.89 11.87
CA ALA A 111 8.92 -0.93 12.75
C ALA A 111 9.18 -2.31 13.37
N PRO A 112 8.23 -2.96 14.07
CA PRO A 112 8.46 -4.27 14.67
C PRO A 112 8.60 -5.38 13.61
N VAL A 113 7.95 -5.28 12.44
CA VAL A 113 8.20 -6.20 11.31
C VAL A 113 9.65 -6.10 10.84
N ALA A 114 10.14 -4.88 10.62
CA ALA A 114 11.49 -4.63 10.15
C ALA A 114 12.54 -5.10 11.17
N ILE A 115 12.35 -4.76 12.46
CA ILE A 115 13.25 -5.20 13.55
C ILE A 115 13.27 -6.72 13.65
N GLY A 116 12.10 -7.36 13.69
CA GLY A 116 12.00 -8.81 13.79
C GLY A 116 12.61 -9.51 12.58
N ALA A 117 12.30 -9.05 11.36
CA ALA A 117 12.85 -9.64 10.13
C ALA A 117 14.37 -9.45 10.03
N SER A 118 14.89 -8.30 10.45
CA SER A 118 16.34 -8.03 10.44
C SER A 118 17.09 -8.89 11.43
N ALA A 119 16.51 -9.10 12.61
CA ALA A 119 17.11 -9.94 13.63
C ALA A 119 17.10 -11.43 13.24
N LEU A 120 16.03 -11.93 12.61
CA LEU A 120 16.00 -13.30 12.06
C LEU A 120 16.98 -13.49 10.89
N ALA A 121 17.31 -12.42 10.18
CA ALA A 121 18.28 -12.45 9.09
C ALA A 121 19.74 -12.44 9.58
N GLY A 122 19.99 -12.00 10.81
CA GLY A 122 21.30 -12.06 11.46
C GLY A 122 21.63 -13.49 11.92
N HIS A 123 22.87 -13.94 11.72
CA HIS A 123 23.28 -15.29 12.15
C HIS A 123 23.46 -15.34 13.68
N SER A 124 23.09 -16.50 14.26
CA SER A 124 23.16 -16.87 15.69
C SER A 124 22.21 -16.13 16.65
N SER A 125 20.98 -16.63 16.74
CA SER A 125 20.01 -16.29 17.78
C SER A 125 19.51 -17.58 18.45
N ASP A 126 19.59 -17.69 19.77
CA ASP A 126 19.03 -18.82 20.52
C ASP A 126 17.50 -18.93 20.35
N ALA A 127 16.89 -20.05 20.77
CA ALA A 127 15.46 -20.28 20.59
C ALA A 127 14.58 -19.20 21.25
N ALA A 128 15.05 -18.64 22.38
CA ALA A 128 14.34 -17.59 23.10
C ALA A 128 14.32 -16.28 22.31
N SER A 129 15.45 -15.83 21.74
CA SER A 129 15.50 -14.63 20.91
C SER A 129 14.72 -14.79 19.61
N ALA A 130 14.80 -15.95 18.94
CA ALA A 130 14.04 -16.23 17.73
C ALA A 130 12.52 -16.10 17.94
N SER A 131 11.99 -16.66 19.04
CA SER A 131 10.56 -16.55 19.38
C SER A 131 10.11 -15.11 19.62
N ARG A 132 10.93 -14.31 20.32
CA ARG A 132 10.67 -12.87 20.56
C ARG A 132 10.65 -12.08 19.25
N HIS A 133 11.57 -12.34 18.34
CA HIS A 133 11.61 -11.65 17.05
C HIS A 133 10.42 -12.03 16.15
N LEU A 134 9.98 -13.29 16.18
CA LEU A 134 8.74 -13.71 15.53
C LEU A 134 7.51 -13.02 16.13
N GLN A 135 7.48 -12.83 17.45
CA GLN A 135 6.41 -12.09 18.12
C GLN A 135 6.35 -10.63 17.63
N LEU A 136 7.49 -9.95 17.46
CA LEU A 136 7.54 -8.61 16.88
C LEU A 136 6.92 -8.57 15.48
N ILE A 137 7.27 -9.52 14.61
CA ILE A 137 6.69 -9.59 13.26
C ILE A 137 5.18 -9.82 13.33
N ARG A 138 4.71 -10.72 14.20
CA ARG A 138 3.26 -10.98 14.38
C ARG A 138 2.50 -9.75 14.85
N VAL A 139 3.04 -9.01 15.82
CA VAL A 139 2.44 -7.76 16.31
C VAL A 139 2.34 -6.73 15.18
N GLY A 140 3.43 -6.52 14.45
CA GLY A 140 3.43 -5.57 13.33
C GLY A 140 2.49 -5.97 12.19
N MET A 141 2.40 -7.26 11.87
CA MET A 141 1.43 -7.78 10.89
C MET A 141 -0.02 -7.64 11.37
N GLY A 142 -0.27 -7.79 12.68
CA GLY A 142 -1.58 -7.51 13.28
C GLY A 142 -1.98 -6.05 13.09
N ILE A 143 -1.05 -5.11 13.31
CA ILE A 143 -1.26 -3.67 13.07
C ILE A 143 -1.59 -3.42 11.59
N MET A 144 -0.81 -3.98 10.66
CA MET A 144 -1.08 -3.85 9.20
C MET A 144 -2.46 -4.39 8.81
N THR A 145 -2.87 -5.50 9.43
CA THR A 145 -4.20 -6.10 9.20
C THR A 145 -5.31 -5.18 9.71
N ALA A 146 -5.15 -4.62 10.91
CA ALA A 146 -6.10 -3.65 11.44
C ALA A 146 -6.19 -2.40 10.55
N SER A 147 -5.06 -1.87 10.08
CA SER A 147 -5.02 -0.74 9.13
C SER A 147 -5.80 -1.04 7.84
N TRP A 148 -5.63 -2.24 7.29
CA TRP A 148 -6.41 -2.65 6.12
C TRP A 148 -7.92 -2.71 6.41
N VAL A 149 -8.34 -3.27 7.55
CA VAL A 149 -9.75 -3.28 7.96
C VAL A 149 -10.31 -1.86 8.07
N PHE A 150 -9.58 -0.93 8.69
CA PHE A 150 -9.99 0.49 8.76
C PHE A 150 -10.17 1.11 7.37
N LEU A 151 -9.30 0.79 6.40
CA LEU A 151 -9.46 1.27 5.03
C LEU A 151 -10.68 0.67 4.33
N VAL A 152 -10.98 -0.62 4.56
CA VAL A 152 -12.20 -1.25 4.04
C VAL A 152 -13.44 -0.53 4.57
N ILE A 153 -13.49 -0.29 5.88
CA ILE A 153 -14.60 0.46 6.50
C ILE A 153 -14.69 1.87 5.90
N GLY A 154 -13.57 2.59 5.81
CA GLY A 154 -13.52 3.92 5.24
C GLY A 154 -13.97 3.96 3.77
N ALA A 155 -13.60 2.97 2.96
CA ALA A 155 -14.01 2.86 1.57
C ALA A 155 -15.51 2.55 1.43
N VAL A 156 -16.06 1.65 2.26
CA VAL A 156 -17.49 1.34 2.29
C VAL A 156 -18.30 2.56 2.71
N ILE A 157 -17.93 3.25 3.78
CA ILE A 157 -18.59 4.49 4.21
C ILE A 157 -18.52 5.53 3.10
N SER A 158 -17.38 5.66 2.43
CA SER A 158 -17.21 6.58 1.31
C SER A 158 -18.06 6.21 0.10
N ALA A 159 -18.39 4.93 -0.09
CA ALA A 159 -19.23 4.46 -1.20
C ALA A 159 -20.71 4.81 -1.02
N ILE A 160 -21.16 5.09 0.21
CA ILE A 160 -22.53 5.54 0.48
C ILE A 160 -22.79 6.84 -0.31
N PRO A 161 -23.94 6.97 -1.00
CA PRO A 161 -24.23 8.15 -1.81
C PRO A 161 -24.22 9.44 -0.98
N ALA A 162 -23.23 10.31 -1.22
CA ALA A 162 -23.32 11.70 -0.83
C ALA A 162 -24.36 12.36 -1.73
N ARG A 163 -25.31 13.11 -1.15
CA ARG A 163 -26.34 13.83 -1.91
C ARG A 163 -25.70 14.59 -3.07
N GLU A 164 -26.13 14.27 -4.29
CA GLU A 164 -25.65 14.94 -5.50
C GLU A 164 -25.83 16.44 -5.33
N THR A 165 -24.73 17.17 -5.20
CA THR A 165 -24.76 18.60 -5.44
C THR A 165 -24.61 18.74 -6.96
N GLU A 166 -25.72 19.08 -7.64
CA GLU A 166 -25.88 19.17 -9.11
C GLU A 166 -24.73 19.89 -9.85
N ASN A 167 -23.92 20.67 -9.14
CA ASN A 167 -23.00 21.63 -9.74
C ASN A 167 -21.63 21.06 -10.22
N ASN A 168 -21.33 19.76 -10.05
CA ASN A 168 -20.00 19.22 -10.42
C ASN A 168 -19.94 17.73 -10.82
N SER A 169 -20.83 17.28 -11.72
CA SER A 169 -20.94 15.89 -12.19
C SER A 169 -19.62 15.25 -12.66
N ARG A 170 -18.70 16.03 -13.28
CA ARG A 170 -17.40 15.53 -13.76
C ARG A 170 -16.43 15.19 -12.62
N ARG A 171 -16.31 16.06 -11.61
CA ARG A 171 -15.41 15.82 -10.45
C ARG A 171 -15.90 14.63 -9.63
N PHE A 172 -17.22 14.56 -9.43
CA PHE A 172 -17.82 13.44 -8.73
C PHE A 172 -17.57 12.11 -9.46
N ARG A 173 -17.69 12.09 -10.79
CA ARG A 173 -17.38 10.91 -11.61
C ARG A 173 -15.91 10.50 -11.51
N GLU A 174 -14.98 11.45 -11.61
CA GLU A 174 -13.54 11.18 -11.50
C GLU A 174 -13.17 10.69 -10.08
N GLY A 175 -13.73 11.29 -9.02
CA GLY A 175 -13.57 10.80 -7.64
C GLY A 175 -14.18 9.40 -7.42
N THR A 176 -15.27 9.08 -8.13
CA THR A 176 -15.89 7.76 -8.11
C THR A 176 -15.01 6.70 -8.79
N VAL A 177 -14.33 7.04 -9.88
CA VAL A 177 -13.32 6.16 -10.52
C VAL A 177 -12.18 5.85 -9.55
N LEU A 178 -11.67 6.85 -8.82
CA LEU A 178 -10.64 6.65 -7.80
C LEU A 178 -11.13 5.72 -6.69
N LEU A 179 -12.34 5.95 -6.15
CA LEU A 179 -12.91 5.13 -5.10
C LEU A 179 -13.09 3.67 -5.55
N TYR A 180 -13.62 3.43 -6.75
CA TYR A 180 -13.77 2.06 -7.25
C TYR A 180 -12.41 1.38 -7.43
N SER A 181 -11.38 2.12 -7.84
CA SER A 181 -10.02 1.58 -7.86
C SER A 181 -9.54 1.18 -6.46
N VAL A 182 -9.86 1.96 -5.43
CA VAL A 182 -9.53 1.64 -4.02
C VAL A 182 -10.26 0.40 -3.56
N ILE A 183 -11.58 0.32 -3.77
CA ILE A 183 -12.40 -0.84 -3.37
C ILE A 183 -11.88 -2.11 -4.05
N PHE A 184 -11.61 -2.04 -5.35
CA PHE A 184 -11.03 -3.15 -6.11
C PHE A 184 -9.66 -3.55 -5.57
N SER A 185 -8.77 -2.58 -5.35
CA SER A 185 -7.39 -2.82 -4.87
C SER A 185 -7.37 -3.37 -3.45
N LEU A 186 -8.31 -2.97 -2.59
CA LEU A 186 -8.41 -3.43 -1.20
C LEU A 186 -8.60 -4.95 -1.09
N VAL A 187 -9.25 -5.59 -2.07
CA VAL A 187 -9.36 -7.06 -2.12
C VAL A 187 -7.97 -7.69 -2.25
N PHE A 188 -7.16 -7.21 -3.19
CA PHE A 188 -5.83 -7.73 -3.45
C PHE A 188 -4.82 -7.37 -2.35
N VAL A 189 -4.89 -6.14 -1.83
CA VAL A 189 -4.13 -5.76 -0.62
C VAL A 189 -4.50 -6.66 0.55
N GLY A 190 -5.78 -7.00 0.71
CA GLY A 190 -6.25 -7.94 1.73
C GLY A 190 -5.64 -9.32 1.58
N ILE A 191 -5.66 -9.90 0.37
CA ILE A 191 -5.00 -11.19 0.08
C ILE A 191 -3.54 -11.15 0.52
N ARG A 192 -2.82 -10.08 0.16
CA ARG A 192 -1.41 -9.91 0.48
C ARG A 192 -1.14 -9.80 1.98
N VAL A 193 -1.95 -9.02 2.70
CA VAL A 193 -1.82 -8.79 4.15
C VAL A 193 -2.12 -10.08 4.92
N ILE A 194 -3.21 -10.77 4.55
CA ILE A 194 -3.60 -12.05 5.17
C ILE A 194 -2.54 -13.12 4.89
N TYR A 195 -2.01 -13.21 3.66
CA TYR A 195 -0.92 -14.12 3.35
C TYR A 195 0.30 -13.87 4.23
N SER A 196 0.74 -12.61 4.38
CA SER A 196 1.84 -12.28 5.29
C SER A 196 1.54 -12.72 6.72
N LEU A 197 0.33 -12.42 7.22
CA LEU A 197 -0.06 -12.80 8.58
C LEU A 197 0.02 -14.32 8.77
N VAL A 198 -0.59 -15.08 7.87
CA VAL A 198 -0.59 -16.56 7.90
C VAL A 198 0.81 -17.14 7.78
N ALA A 199 1.64 -16.58 6.91
CA ALA A 199 3.02 -17.03 6.73
C ALA A 199 3.84 -16.86 8.02
N PHE A 200 3.69 -15.74 8.71
CA PHE A 200 4.42 -15.45 9.95
C PHE A 200 3.78 -16.05 11.21
N THR A 201 2.48 -16.37 11.21
CA THR A 201 1.86 -17.10 12.33
C THR A 201 2.16 -18.59 12.25
N THR A 202 2.03 -19.20 11.07
CA THR A 202 2.07 -20.66 10.90
C THR A 202 3.50 -21.22 10.76
N GLN A 203 4.48 -20.41 10.34
CA GLN A 203 5.89 -20.82 10.22
C GLN A 203 6.14 -22.07 9.34
N LYS A 204 5.20 -22.42 8.45
CA LYS A 204 5.35 -23.56 7.54
C LYS A 204 6.33 -23.22 6.42
N ALA A 205 7.29 -24.11 6.15
CA ALA A 205 8.37 -23.88 5.17
C ALA A 205 7.85 -23.47 3.79
N TYR A 206 6.77 -24.09 3.28
CA TYR A 206 6.21 -23.77 1.97
C TYR A 206 5.50 -22.40 1.90
N LEU A 207 5.08 -21.85 3.04
CA LEU A 207 4.45 -20.52 3.15
C LEU A 207 5.47 -19.40 3.34
N SER A 208 6.74 -19.73 3.57
CA SER A 208 7.77 -18.72 3.83
C SER A 208 7.83 -17.69 2.68
N PRO A 209 7.74 -16.38 2.97
CA PRO A 209 7.82 -15.33 1.95
C PRO A 209 9.17 -15.27 1.22
N VAL A 210 10.19 -15.95 1.77
CA VAL A 210 11.60 -15.89 1.34
C VAL A 210 12.15 -17.24 0.89
N ASN A 211 11.68 -18.35 1.46
CA ASN A 211 12.12 -19.71 1.11
C ASN A 211 10.97 -20.66 0.71
N GLY A 212 9.72 -20.19 0.72
CA GLY A 212 8.54 -20.98 0.34
C GLY A 212 8.38 -21.17 -1.16
N SER A 213 7.32 -21.87 -1.56
CA SER A 213 7.07 -22.23 -2.96
C SER A 213 7.03 -20.99 -3.86
N LEU A 214 7.71 -21.06 -5.02
CA LEU A 214 7.70 -20.00 -6.03
C LEU A 214 6.27 -19.62 -6.42
N THR A 215 5.41 -20.62 -6.62
CA THR A 215 3.99 -20.44 -6.97
C THR A 215 3.25 -19.62 -5.91
N VAL A 216 3.48 -19.92 -4.63
CA VAL A 216 2.86 -19.19 -3.50
C VAL A 216 3.31 -17.74 -3.49
N ARG A 217 4.60 -17.47 -3.72
CA ARG A 217 5.12 -16.10 -3.74
C ARG A 217 4.63 -15.31 -4.95
N VAL A 218 4.49 -15.95 -6.10
CA VAL A 218 3.93 -15.30 -7.28
C VAL A 218 2.46 -14.94 -7.03
N LEU A 219 1.65 -15.91 -6.62
CA LEU A 219 0.20 -15.74 -6.54
C LEU A 219 -0.29 -14.95 -5.32
N LEU A 220 0.33 -15.12 -4.16
CA LEU A 220 -0.15 -14.52 -2.90
C LEU A 220 0.66 -13.32 -2.45
N ARG A 221 1.84 -13.10 -3.05
CA ARG A 221 2.68 -11.96 -2.75
C ARG A 221 2.78 -11.00 -3.94
N PHE A 222 3.41 -11.41 -5.03
CA PHE A 222 3.69 -10.50 -6.15
C PHE A 222 2.43 -10.05 -6.91
N LEU A 223 1.58 -10.99 -7.29
CA LEU A 223 0.44 -10.73 -8.16
C LEU A 223 -0.62 -9.79 -7.54
N PRO A 224 -1.02 -9.94 -6.26
CA PRO A 224 -2.00 -9.04 -5.67
C PRO A 224 -1.48 -7.59 -5.60
N GLU A 225 -0.19 -7.42 -5.31
CA GLU A 225 0.45 -6.11 -5.24
C GLU A 225 0.58 -5.46 -6.62
N LEU A 226 0.91 -6.26 -7.64
CA LEU A 226 0.96 -5.81 -9.03
C LEU A 226 -0.43 -5.37 -9.49
N ILE A 227 -1.47 -6.17 -9.25
CA ILE A 227 -2.84 -5.86 -9.65
C ILE A 227 -3.31 -4.57 -8.98
N ALA A 228 -3.09 -4.41 -7.66
CA ALA A 228 -3.42 -3.18 -6.94
C ALA A 228 -2.67 -1.95 -7.48
N THR A 229 -1.39 -2.12 -7.85
CA THR A 229 -0.60 -1.03 -8.44
C THR A 229 -1.13 -0.63 -9.81
N LEU A 230 -1.46 -1.61 -10.66
CA LEU A 230 -2.01 -1.37 -12.00
C LEU A 230 -3.39 -0.71 -11.94
N SER A 231 -4.26 -1.10 -11.02
CA SER A 231 -5.57 -0.44 -10.84
C SER A 231 -5.41 1.01 -10.41
N PHE A 232 -4.47 1.33 -9.51
CA PHE A 232 -4.19 2.72 -9.14
C PHE A 232 -3.61 3.52 -10.30
N ILE A 233 -2.67 2.96 -11.07
CA ILE A 233 -2.11 3.61 -12.26
C ILE A 233 -3.22 3.90 -13.28
N PHE A 234 -4.07 2.91 -13.57
CA PHE A 234 -5.16 3.06 -14.52
C PHE A 234 -6.15 4.14 -14.08
N ALA A 235 -6.51 4.17 -12.79
CA ALA A 235 -7.39 5.18 -12.24
C ALA A 235 -6.74 6.58 -12.29
N GLY A 236 -5.48 6.72 -11.88
CA GLY A 236 -4.75 7.99 -11.93
C GLY A 236 -4.59 8.54 -13.34
N ILE A 237 -4.34 7.68 -14.34
CA ILE A 237 -4.28 8.12 -15.74
C ILE A 237 -5.65 8.62 -16.22
N GLN A 238 -6.75 7.95 -15.85
CA GLN A 238 -8.09 8.37 -16.22
C GLN A 238 -8.49 9.70 -15.57
N THR A 239 -8.03 9.94 -14.34
CA THR A 239 -8.41 11.11 -13.55
C THR A 239 -7.36 12.22 -13.57
N ARG A 240 -6.34 12.12 -14.43
CA ARG A 240 -5.27 13.11 -14.65
C ARG A 240 -5.72 14.56 -14.94
N ARG A 241 -6.99 14.79 -15.27
CA ARG A 241 -7.56 16.11 -15.57
C ARG A 241 -8.01 16.85 -14.31
N LEU A 242 -7.98 16.20 -13.15
CA LEU A 242 -8.43 16.73 -11.86
C LEU A 242 -7.70 18.02 -11.43
N HIS A 243 -6.43 18.20 -11.80
CA HIS A 243 -5.65 19.42 -11.51
C HIS A 243 -6.28 20.70 -12.10
N ARG A 244 -7.07 20.61 -13.17
CA ARG A 244 -7.68 21.79 -13.84
C ARG A 244 -8.81 22.43 -13.03
N TYR A 245 -9.25 21.79 -11.96
CA TYR A 245 -10.49 22.15 -11.28
C TYR A 245 -10.28 23.00 -10.01
N GLY A 246 -9.05 23.11 -9.49
CA GLY A 246 -8.74 23.89 -8.28
C GLY A 246 -9.42 23.37 -6.99
N PRO A 247 -8.92 23.76 -5.80
CA PRO A 247 -9.55 23.40 -4.53
C PRO A 247 -10.98 23.98 -4.42
N PHE A 248 -11.84 23.32 -3.63
CA PHE A 248 -13.15 23.85 -3.26
C PHE A 248 -12.96 25.14 -2.45
N ILE A 249 -12.90 26.29 -3.12
CA ILE A 249 -13.05 27.58 -2.44
C ILE A 249 -14.56 27.73 -2.20
N SER A 250 -15.01 27.37 -1.00
CA SER A 250 -16.29 27.89 -0.53
C SER A 250 -16.14 29.40 -0.46
N LYS A 251 -16.87 30.11 -1.33
CA LYS A 251 -17.16 31.51 -1.05
C LYS A 251 -18.00 31.49 0.23
N GLU A 252 -17.36 31.88 1.34
CA GLU A 252 -18.08 32.40 2.50
C GLU A 252 -18.77 33.72 2.12
#